data_AF-A0A7W2TT61-F1
#
_entry.id   AF-A0A7W2TT61-F1
#
_cell.length_a   1.000
_cell.length_b   1.000
_cell.length_c   1.000
_cell.angle_alpha   90.00
_cell.angle_beta   90.00
_cell.angle_gamma   90.00
#
_symmetry.space_group_name_H-M   'P 1'
#
loop_
_entity.id
_entity.type
_entity.pdbx_description
1 polymer ?
#
loop_
_entity_poly.entity_id
_entity_poly.type
_entity_poly.pdbx_seq_one_letter_code
_entity_poly.pdbx_strand_id
1 'polypeptide(L)' 'MTVYYSLYGQLLDINNLYKGFKKVKAAKGAAGIDRQSVGAFALNLEANLKQLQGELQTKQYRAQPVKRV' A
#
# COMPACT_ATOMS: atom_id res chain seq x y z
N MET A 1 13.20 -21.56 -19.34
CA MET A 1 11.98 -20.83 -19.77
C MET A 1 11.94 -19.53 -18.96
N THR A 2 12.17 -18.38 -19.59
CA THR A 2 12.13 -17.08 -18.92
C THR A 2 10.69 -16.61 -18.78
N VAL A 3 10.23 -16.39 -17.55
CA VAL A 3 8.91 -15.82 -17.28
C VAL A 3 9.06 -14.31 -17.25
N TYR A 4 8.38 -13.60 -18.15
CA TYR A 4 8.33 -12.15 -18.16
C TYR A 4 7.12 -11.67 -17.36
N TYR A 5 7.37 -10.88 -16.33
CA TYR A 5 6.31 -10.27 -15.50
C TYR A 5 6.00 -8.87 -16.00
N SER A 6 4.73 -8.49 -16.01
CA SER A 6 4.35 -7.09 -16.24
C SER A 6 4.79 -6.23 -15.06
N LEU A 7 5.12 -4.96 -15.31
CA LEU A 7 5.46 -4.00 -14.25
C LEU A 7 4.35 -3.91 -13.19
N TYR A 8 3.09 -4.00 -13.63
CA TYR A 8 1.95 -4.00 -12.74
C TYR A 8 1.88 -5.26 -11.88
N GLY A 9 2.16 -6.43 -12.45
CA GLY A 9 2.26 -7.68 -11.69
C GLY A 9 3.39 -7.64 -10.65
N GLN A 10 4.53 -7.06 -11.00
CA GLN A 10 5.64 -6.85 -10.05
C GLN A 10 5.27 -5.87 -8.94
N LEU A 11 4.54 -4.79 -9.24
CA LEU A 11 4.04 -3.85 -8.24
C LEU A 11 3.08 -4.51 -7.25
N LEU A 12 2.22 -5.39 -7.75
CA LEU A 12 1.23 -6.13 -6.97
C LEU A 12 1.81 -7.26 -6.12
N ASP A 13 3.09 -7.60 -6.28
CA ASP A 13 3.74 -8.58 -5.42
C ASP A 13 3.65 -8.13 -3.95
N ILE A 14 3.10 -9.00 -3.10
CA ILE A 14 2.86 -8.68 -1.69
C ILE A 14 4.16 -8.28 -0.98
N ASN A 15 5.30 -8.88 -1.32
CA ASN A 15 6.60 -8.53 -0.76
C ASN A 15 7.03 -7.11 -1.14
N ASN A 16 6.68 -6.68 -2.36
CA ASN A 16 6.97 -5.31 -2.80
C ASN A 16 6.06 -4.30 -2.10
N LEU A 17 4.79 -4.65 -1.87
CA LEU A 17 3.89 -3.84 -1.03
C LEU A 17 4.42 -3.71 0.42
N TYR A 18 4.90 -4.81 1.00
CA TYR A 18 5.57 -4.79 2.32
C TYR A 18 6.79 -3.88 2.34
N LYS A 19 7.66 -3.95 1.31
CA LYS A 19 8.82 -3.05 1.19
C LYS A 19 8.41 -1.58 1.07
N GLY A 20 7.34 -1.30 0.31
CA GLY A 20 6.74 0.02 0.21
C GLY A 20 6.28 0.54 1.57
N PHE A 21 5.53 -0.27 2.32
CA PHE A 21 5.06 0.08 3.66
C PHE A 21 6.22 0.40 4.61
N LYS A 22 7.30 -0.39 4.59
CA LYS A 22 8.49 -0.13 5.44
C LYS A 22 9.07 1.26 5.20
N LYS A 23 9.13 1.72 3.94
CA LYS A 23 9.61 3.07 3.59
C LYS A 23 8.67 4.15 4.14
N VAL A 24 7.35 3.97 3.99
CA VAL A 24 6.35 4.91 4.54
C VAL A 24 6.44 4.99 6.06
N LYS A 25 6.61 3.85 6.74
CA LYS A 25 6.81 3.79 8.20
C LYS A 25 8.08 4.51 8.64
N ALA A 26 9.17 4.38 7.88
CA ALA A 26 10.42 5.09 8.17
C ALA A 26 10.31 6.61 8.01
N ALA A 27 9.46 7.09 7.10
CA ALA A 27 9.24 8.52 6.87
C ALA A 27 8.48 9.24 8.02
N LYS A 28 7.83 8.48 8.92
CA LYS A 28 7.10 9.01 10.10
C LYS A 28 6.12 10.15 9.76
N GLY A 29 5.47 10.08 8.60
CA GLY A 29 4.54 11.12 8.13
C GLY A 29 3.30 11.27 9.03
N ALA A 30 2.70 12.46 9.00
CA ALA A 30 1.43 12.74 9.66
C ALA A 30 0.27 11.99 8.99
N ALA A 31 -0.79 11.73 9.75
CA ALA A 31 -2.00 11.10 9.23
C ALA A 31 -2.68 11.99 8.17
N GLY A 32 -3.26 11.33 7.15
CA GLY A 32 -3.97 11.97 6.05
C GLY A 32 -5.35 12.46 6.44
N ILE A 33 -6.24 12.54 5.44
CA ILE A 33 -7.63 12.97 5.65
C ILE A 33 -8.45 11.94 6.46
N ASP A 34 -8.10 10.65 6.32
CA ASP A 34 -8.70 9.51 7.02
C ASP A 34 -8.30 9.42 8.49
N ARG A 35 -7.35 10.27 8.92
CA ARG A 35 -6.77 10.28 10.27
C ARG A 35 -6.13 8.94 10.66
N GLN A 36 -5.86 8.05 9.71
CA GLN A 36 -5.18 6.79 9.97
C GLN A 36 -3.68 7.05 10.08
N SER A 37 -3.09 6.72 11.24
CA SER A 37 -1.64 6.79 11.40
C SER A 37 -0.97 5.53 10.83
N VAL A 38 0.32 5.65 10.47
CA VAL A 38 1.09 4.49 10.00
C VAL A 38 1.17 3.39 11.07
N GLY A 39 1.15 3.77 12.35
CA GLY A 39 1.07 2.82 13.48
C GLY A 39 -0.25 2.08 13.54
N ALA A 40 -1.37 2.79 13.38
CA ALA A 40 -2.70 2.17 13.34
C ALA A 40 -2.85 1.22 12.16
N PHE A 41 -2.35 1.60 10.97
CA PHE A 41 -2.32 0.72 9.81
C PHE A 41 -1.47 -0.54 10.05
N ALA A 42 -0.37 -0.42 10.81
CA ALA A 42 0.53 -1.53 11.09
C ALA A 42 -0.08 -2.61 12.00
N LEU A 43 -1.13 -2.30 12.78
CA LEU A 43 -1.76 -3.25 13.70
C LEU A 43 -2.35 -4.46 12.96
N ASN A 44 -2.92 -4.23 11.78
CA ASN A 44 -3.49 -5.26 10.91
C ASN A 44 -2.77 -5.29 9.56
N LEU A 45 -1.43 -5.17 9.57
CA LEU A 45 -0.63 -4.93 8.37
C LEU A 45 -0.91 -5.93 7.24
N GLU A 46 -0.94 -7.22 7.55
CA GLU A 46 -1.16 -8.26 6.54
C GLU A 46 -2.54 -8.14 5.88
N ALA A 47 -3.59 -7.98 6.70
CA ALA A 47 -4.95 -7.83 6.21
C ALA A 47 -5.10 -6.57 5.34
N ASN A 48 -4.55 -5.44 5.80
CA ASN A 48 -4.59 -4.17 5.08
C ASN A 48 -3.84 -4.25 3.74
N LEU A 49 -2.68 -4.91 3.70
CA LEU A 49 -1.92 -5.09 2.45
C LEU A 49 -2.61 -6.05 1.48
N LYS A 50 -3.24 -7.12 1.96
CA LYS A 50 -4.05 -8.03 1.13
C LYS A 50 -5.27 -7.32 0.56
N GLN A 51 -5.95 -6.50 1.36
CA GLN A 51 -7.07 -5.69 0.89
C GLN A 51 -6.61 -4.72 -0.20
N LEU A 52 -5.54 -3.95 0.05
CA LEU A 52 -4.96 -3.03 -0.94
C LEU A 52 -4.55 -3.76 -2.23
N GLN A 53 -3.91 -4.93 -2.11
CA GLN A 53 -3.54 -5.75 -3.26
C GLN A 53 -4.75 -6.15 -4.09
N GLY A 54 -5.84 -6.60 -3.45
CA GLY A 54 -7.09 -6.96 -4.12
C GLY A 54 -7.77 -5.77 -4.81
N GLU A 55 -7.82 -4.61 -4.14
CA GLU A 55 -8.37 -3.37 -4.72
C GLU A 55 -7.57 -2.91 -5.94
N LEU A 56 -6.24 -3.03 -5.91
CA LEU A 56 -5.39 -2.72 -7.04
C LEU A 56 -5.58 -3.74 -8.17
N GLN A 57 -5.56 -5.05 -7.87
CA GLN A 57 -5.79 -6.12 -8.85
C GLN A 57 -7.11 -5.96 -9.62
N THR A 58 -8.18 -5.64 -8.90
CA THR A 58 -9.52 -5.39 -9.47
C THR A 58 -9.68 -4.00 -10.08
N LYS A 59 -8.65 -3.14 -10.00
CA LYS A 59 -8.65 -1.74 -10.43
C LYS A 59 -9.74 -0.88 -9.78
N GLN A 60 -10.18 -1.26 -8.59
CA GLN A 60 -11.18 -0.54 -7.81
C GLN A 60 -10.57 0.45 -6.83
N TYR A 61 -9.26 0.37 -6.59
CA TYR A 61 -8.55 1.30 -5.72
C TYR A 61 -8.78 2.76 -6.16
N ARG A 62 -9.24 3.59 -5.21
CA ARG A 62 -9.40 5.04 -5.38
C ARG A 62 -8.54 5.73 -4.34
N ALA A 63 -7.49 6.42 -4.80
CA ALA A 63 -6.66 7.21 -3.93
C ALA A 63 -7.49 8.34 -3.30
N GLN A 64 -7.37 8.48 -1.98
CA GLN A 64 -8.00 9.58 -1.25
C GLN A 64 -7.32 10.92 -1.56
N PRO A 65 -8.06 12.04 -1.50
CA PRO A 65 -7.47 13.36 -1.68
C PRO A 65 -6.41 13.68 -0.60
N VAL A 66 -5.42 14.48 -0.97
CA VAL A 66 -4.33 14.87 -0.05
C VAL A 66 -4.84 15.91 0.95
N LYS A 67 -4.47 15.75 2.23
CA LYS A 67 -4.73 16.75 3.25
C LYS A 67 -3.83 17.97 3.00
N ARG A 68 -4.43 19.13 2.75
CA ARG A 68 -3.71 20.40 2.65
C ARG A 68 -3.42 20.91 4.07
N VAL A 69 -2.17 21.27 4.33
CA VAL A 69 -1.67 21.84 5.59
C VAL A 69 -0.89 23.11 5.31
#